data_AF-A0A7C1U6N3-F1
#
_entry.id   AF-A0A7C1U6N3-F1
#
_cell.length_a   1.000
_cell.length_b   1.000
_cell.length_c   1.000
_cell.angle_alpha   90.00
_cell.angle_beta   90.00
_cell.angle_gamma   90.00
#
_symmetry.space_group_name_H-M   'P 1'
#
loop_
_entity.id
_entity.type
_entity.pdbx_description
1 polymer ?
#
loop_
_entity_poly.entity_id
_entity_poly.type
_entity_poly.pdbx_seq_one_letter_code
_entity_poly.pdbx_strand_id
1 'polypeptide(L)'
;MRRLFVLLFCGLSVSSLGGCRQPAENRPAVEVVVEDGAQFPDYLAGVWKADKGGWEIVFEPDGTISSAVVSLGRVRMKPGRVTTVPMKMGGEGVYEAGPWAVQFSHERRELTVEIAIADFRVELGESVVKGRTMDLFTGTISPDGRSWWVNRFSFPEYVADTKMYRDHKLIVDPNENPPEELLFQKVSE
;
A
#
# COMPACT_ATOMS: atom_id res chain seq x y z
N MET A 1 -53.65 -58.47 8.47
CA MET A 1 -53.03 -58.34 7.13
C MET A 1 -52.51 -56.91 6.99
N ARG A 2 -51.20 -56.79 6.70
CA ARG A 2 -50.46 -55.64 6.11
C ARG A 2 -50.44 -54.33 6.93
N ARG A 3 -49.37 -53.98 7.65
CA ARG A 3 -47.99 -53.55 7.25
C ARG A 3 -47.91 -52.12 6.66
N LEU A 4 -47.05 -51.30 7.30
CA LEU A 4 -46.38 -50.06 6.84
C LEU A 4 -47.33 -48.86 6.63
N PHE A 5 -47.12 -47.68 7.23
CA PHE A 5 -45.94 -46.82 7.04
C PHE A 5 -45.54 -46.07 8.33
N VAL A 6 -44.33 -46.39 8.78
CA VAL A 6 -43.39 -45.49 9.47
C VAL A 6 -42.95 -44.43 8.46
N LEU A 7 -42.81 -43.16 8.87
CA LEU A 7 -41.79 -42.18 8.46
C LEU A 7 -42.15 -40.81 9.08
N LEU A 8 -41.46 -40.45 10.19
CA LEU A 8 -40.43 -39.40 10.26
C LEU A 8 -41.04 -37.98 10.20
N PHE A 9 -41.23 -37.21 11.27
CA PHE A 9 -40.28 -36.81 12.32
C PHE A 9 -38.90 -36.38 11.79
N CYS A 10 -38.90 -35.30 11.00
CA CYS A 10 -37.72 -34.45 10.74
C CYS A 10 -38.19 -32.99 10.64
N GLY A 11 -38.79 -32.50 11.72
CA GLY A 11 -38.90 -31.07 11.96
C GLY A 11 -37.64 -30.60 12.69
N LEU A 12 -37.14 -29.44 12.28
CA LEU A 12 -36.13 -28.60 12.93
C LEU A 12 -34.65 -28.93 12.66
N SER A 13 -33.94 -27.87 12.26
CA SER A 13 -32.48 -27.66 12.33
C SER A 13 -31.72 -27.88 11.02
N VAL A 14 -31.92 -26.99 10.05
CA VAL A 14 -30.81 -26.57 9.17
C VAL A 14 -30.53 -25.11 9.50
N SER A 15 -29.67 -24.93 10.51
CA SER A 15 -29.11 -23.66 10.91
C SER A 15 -28.38 -23.04 9.72
N SER A 16 -28.86 -21.88 9.33
CA SER A 16 -28.20 -20.81 8.60
C SER A 16 -26.67 -20.80 8.75
N LEU A 17 -25.96 -21.40 7.80
CA LEU A 17 -24.60 -20.99 7.44
C LEU A 17 -24.70 -19.76 6.54
N GLY A 18 -25.30 -18.68 7.08
CA GLY A 18 -25.15 -17.34 6.54
C GLY A 18 -23.75 -16.87 6.92
N GLY A 19 -22.75 -17.29 6.15
CA GLY A 19 -21.44 -16.66 6.23
C GLY A 19 -21.63 -15.19 5.97
N CYS A 20 -21.43 -14.35 6.98
CA CYS A 20 -21.30 -12.92 6.84
C CYS A 20 -20.08 -12.66 5.95
N ARG A 21 -20.26 -12.71 4.62
CA ARG A 21 -19.42 -11.97 3.69
C ARG A 21 -19.70 -10.51 3.99
N GLN A 22 -18.89 -9.89 4.84
CA GLN A 22 -18.81 -8.43 4.85
C GLN A 22 -18.47 -8.02 3.41
N PRO A 23 -19.30 -7.18 2.76
CA PRO A 23 -18.96 -6.65 1.46
C PRO A 23 -17.65 -5.88 1.59
N ALA A 24 -16.73 -6.11 0.66
CA ALA A 24 -15.44 -5.42 0.58
C ALA A 24 -15.55 -3.91 0.33
N GLU A 25 -16.77 -3.36 0.28
CA GLU A 25 -17.08 -1.97 -0.10
C GLU A 25 -16.76 -0.91 0.97
N ASN A 26 -16.48 -1.27 2.22
CA ASN A 26 -16.31 -0.29 3.31
C ASN A 26 -14.92 -0.28 3.96
N ARG A 27 -13.89 -0.86 3.34
CA ARG A 27 -12.53 -0.71 3.87
C ARG A 27 -12.00 0.70 3.54
N PRO A 28 -11.45 1.42 4.52
CA PRO A 28 -10.84 2.71 4.24
C PRO A 28 -9.66 2.53 3.28
N ALA A 29 -9.40 3.53 2.44
CA ALA A 29 -8.27 3.49 1.51
C ALA A 29 -6.91 3.53 2.23
N VAL A 30 -6.89 4.07 3.46
CA VAL A 30 -5.76 4.04 4.38
C VAL A 30 -6.22 3.51 5.73
N GLU A 31 -5.61 2.42 6.20
CA GLU A 31 -5.81 1.91 7.56
C GLU A 31 -4.83 2.58 8.52
N VAL A 32 -5.31 3.01 9.70
CA VAL A 32 -4.47 3.67 10.71
C VAL A 32 -4.61 2.92 12.04
N VAL A 33 -3.48 2.51 12.61
CA VAL A 33 -3.41 1.79 13.89
C VAL A 33 -2.41 2.48 14.80
N VAL A 34 -2.85 2.89 16.00
CA VAL A 34 -1.97 3.37 17.07
C VAL A 34 -1.97 2.32 18.17
N GLU A 35 -0.81 1.77 18.51
CA GLU A 35 -0.69 0.54 19.32
C GLU A 35 -1.35 0.61 20.71
N ASP A 36 -1.32 1.78 21.33
CA ASP A 36 -1.91 2.04 22.66
C ASP A 36 -3.37 2.52 22.58
N GLY A 37 -3.95 2.59 21.37
CA GLY A 37 -5.29 3.10 21.10
C GLY A 37 -5.42 4.63 21.27
N ALA A 38 -4.31 5.36 21.42
CA ALA A 38 -4.31 6.81 21.45
C ALA A 38 -4.63 7.41 20.07
N GLN A 39 -4.82 8.73 20.05
CA GLN A 39 -4.92 9.47 18.79
C GLN A 39 -3.57 9.49 18.08
N PHE A 40 -3.59 9.49 16.74
CA PHE A 40 -2.39 9.72 15.95
C PHE A 40 -1.71 11.05 16.34
N PRO A 41 -0.39 11.08 16.60
CA PRO A 41 0.24 12.28 17.10
C PRO A 41 0.25 13.44 16.10
N ASP A 42 -0.23 14.61 16.52
CA ASP A 42 -0.28 15.83 15.69
C ASP A 42 1.08 16.24 15.12
N TYR A 43 2.18 15.96 15.85
CA TYR A 43 3.53 16.29 15.38
C TYR A 43 3.98 15.44 14.19
N LEU A 44 3.28 14.35 13.85
CA LEU A 44 3.54 13.54 12.66
C LEU A 44 2.79 14.06 11.42
N ALA A 45 1.68 14.78 11.61
CA ALA A 45 0.91 15.34 10.50
C ALA A 45 1.74 16.35 9.70
N GLY A 46 1.64 16.32 8.37
CA GLY A 46 2.36 17.19 7.45
C GLY A 46 3.14 16.43 6.37
N VAL A 47 3.98 17.16 5.64
CA VAL A 47 4.74 16.64 4.50
C VAL A 47 6.10 16.15 4.96
N TRP A 48 6.41 14.89 4.63
CA TRP A 48 7.70 14.25 4.88
C TRP A 48 8.39 13.92 3.57
N LYS A 49 9.64 14.33 3.41
CA LYS A 49 10.44 14.09 2.20
C LYS A 49 11.67 13.26 2.53
N ALA A 50 11.89 12.20 1.76
CA ALA A 50 13.12 11.43 1.84
C ALA A 50 14.30 12.23 1.27
N ASP A 51 15.46 12.09 1.91
CA ASP A 51 16.74 12.66 1.50
C ASP A 51 17.20 12.14 0.12
N LYS A 52 16.87 10.89 -0.18
CA LYS A 52 17.15 10.22 -1.46
C LYS A 52 15.97 9.37 -1.89
N GLY A 53 16.05 8.81 -3.09
CA GLY A 53 14.97 7.97 -3.64
C GLY A 53 13.69 8.75 -3.97
N GLY A 54 13.58 10.03 -3.55
CA GLY A 54 12.58 11.08 -3.83
C GLY A 54 11.14 10.71 -3.50
N TRP A 55 10.99 9.95 -2.43
CA TRP A 55 9.72 9.73 -1.76
C TRP A 55 9.26 11.00 -1.06
N GLU A 56 7.95 11.23 -1.11
CA GLU A 56 7.26 12.22 -0.28
C GLU A 56 5.99 11.56 0.25
N ILE A 57 5.67 11.74 1.52
CA ILE A 57 4.45 11.22 2.15
C ILE A 57 3.78 12.37 2.89
N VAL A 58 2.47 12.52 2.72
CA VAL A 58 1.68 13.56 3.39
C VAL A 58 0.73 12.89 4.37
N PHE A 59 1.00 13.04 5.67
CA PHE A 59 0.11 12.57 6.72
C PHE A 59 -0.88 13.66 7.12
N GLU A 60 -2.13 13.28 7.29
CA GLU A 60 -3.19 14.11 7.86
C GLU A 60 -3.22 13.99 9.41
N PRO A 61 -3.91 14.90 10.12
CA PRO A 61 -3.99 14.86 11.59
C PRO A 61 -4.57 13.56 12.18
N ASP A 62 -5.37 12.82 11.41
CA ASP A 62 -5.93 11.52 11.81
C ASP A 62 -4.99 10.33 11.52
N GLY A 63 -3.79 10.60 10.98
CA GLY A 63 -2.79 9.60 10.60
C GLY A 63 -2.99 8.98 9.23
N THR A 64 -4.06 9.33 8.52
CA THR A 64 -4.23 8.88 7.13
C THR A 64 -3.21 9.56 6.22
N ILE A 65 -2.98 8.98 5.04
CA ILE A 65 -2.07 9.53 4.04
C ILE A 65 -2.90 10.14 2.92
N SER A 66 -2.83 11.45 2.71
CA SER A 66 -3.59 12.10 1.64
C SER A 66 -2.92 11.98 0.27
N SER A 67 -1.60 11.87 0.23
CA SER A 67 -0.83 11.56 -0.98
C SER A 67 0.56 11.02 -0.69
N ALA A 68 1.12 10.31 -1.67
CA ALA A 68 2.51 9.90 -1.68
C ALA A 68 3.13 10.14 -3.07
N VAL A 69 4.35 10.66 -3.13
CA VAL A 69 5.17 10.66 -4.35
C VAL A 69 5.98 9.37 -4.35
N VAL A 70 5.69 8.48 -5.31
CA VAL A 70 6.39 7.20 -5.44
C VAL A 70 7.68 7.35 -6.25
N SER A 71 8.67 6.51 -5.97
CA SER A 71 9.97 6.52 -6.67
C SER A 71 9.82 6.19 -8.16
N LEU A 72 8.84 5.36 -8.52
CA LEU A 72 8.50 4.97 -9.88
C LEU A 72 7.93 6.16 -10.66
N GLY A 73 8.81 6.91 -11.32
CA GLY A 73 8.45 8.03 -12.19
C GLY A 73 8.14 9.35 -11.45
N ARG A 74 8.40 9.43 -10.14
CA ARG A 74 8.11 10.64 -9.31
C ARG A 74 6.63 11.04 -9.36
N VAL A 75 5.74 10.05 -9.39
CA VAL A 75 4.30 10.27 -9.54
C VAL A 75 3.67 10.49 -8.18
N ARG A 76 2.89 11.56 -8.03
CA ARG A 76 2.05 11.78 -6.86
C ARG A 76 0.77 10.97 -6.98
N MET A 77 0.64 9.95 -6.15
CA MET A 77 -0.54 9.11 -6.03
C MET A 77 -1.41 9.54 -4.85
N LYS A 78 -2.70 9.21 -4.92
CA LYS A 78 -3.67 9.35 -3.82
C LYS A 78 -4.27 7.98 -3.50
N PRO A 79 -4.53 7.66 -2.23
CA PRO A 79 -5.05 6.35 -1.86
C PRO A 79 -6.42 6.09 -2.50
N GLY A 80 -6.66 4.85 -2.93
CA GLY A 80 -7.92 4.43 -3.54
C GLY A 80 -8.26 5.12 -4.87
N ARG A 81 -7.28 5.73 -5.56
CA ARG A 81 -7.48 6.40 -6.85
C ARG A 81 -6.53 5.88 -7.91
N VAL A 82 -6.99 5.97 -9.16
CA VAL A 82 -6.15 5.82 -10.34
C VAL A 82 -5.53 7.17 -10.69
N THR A 83 -4.23 7.17 -10.94
CA THR A 83 -3.45 8.33 -11.36
C THR A 83 -2.91 8.09 -12.77
N THR A 84 -3.24 8.96 -13.71
CA THR A 84 -2.70 8.94 -15.07
C THR A 84 -1.80 10.13 -15.30
N VAL A 85 -0.60 9.91 -15.82
CA VAL A 85 0.40 10.94 -16.09
C VAL A 85 0.98 10.79 -17.50
N PRO A 86 1.23 11.89 -18.23
CA PRO A 86 1.89 11.83 -19.53
C PRO A 86 3.37 11.48 -19.37
N MET A 87 3.87 10.57 -20.22
CA MET A 87 5.28 10.16 -20.20
C MET A 87 6.15 11.05 -21.09
N LYS A 88 7.41 11.25 -20.69
CA LYS A 88 8.35 12.12 -21.43
C LYS A 88 8.64 11.63 -22.85
N MET A 89 8.56 10.32 -23.09
CA MET A 89 8.79 9.70 -24.39
C MET A 89 7.50 9.53 -25.22
N GLY A 90 6.41 10.18 -24.81
CA GLY A 90 5.07 9.93 -25.34
C GLY A 90 4.40 8.74 -24.64
N GLY A 91 3.08 8.63 -24.84
CA GLY A 91 2.25 7.66 -24.12
C GLY A 91 1.88 8.10 -22.71
N GLU A 92 1.35 7.16 -21.93
CA GLU A 92 0.87 7.39 -20.57
C GLU A 92 1.43 6.41 -19.54
N GLY A 93 1.49 6.88 -18.29
CA GLY A 93 1.68 6.05 -17.11
C GLY A 93 0.39 6.04 -16.30
N VAL A 94 -0.17 4.87 -16.09
CA VAL A 94 -1.39 4.63 -15.31
C VAL A 94 -1.01 3.87 -14.04
N TYR A 95 -1.45 4.37 -12.89
CA TYR A 95 -1.10 3.84 -11.58
C TYR A 95 -2.37 3.71 -10.73
N GLU A 96 -2.69 2.51 -10.31
CA GLU A 96 -3.79 2.23 -9.39
C GLU A 96 -3.24 2.06 -7.96
N ALA A 97 -3.63 2.96 -7.06
CA ALA A 97 -3.27 2.84 -5.65
C ALA A 97 -3.95 1.62 -5.02
N GLY A 98 -3.16 0.77 -4.37
CA GLY A 98 -3.66 -0.30 -3.51
C GLY A 98 -4.07 0.22 -2.13
N PRO A 99 -4.40 -0.69 -1.19
CA PRO A 99 -4.62 -0.33 0.21
C PRO A 99 -3.30 0.16 0.82
N TRP A 100 -3.36 1.25 1.58
CA TRP A 100 -2.22 1.77 2.34
C TRP A 100 -2.48 1.60 3.84
N ALA A 101 -1.41 1.59 4.63
CA ALA A 101 -1.52 1.47 6.08
C ALA A 101 -0.50 2.34 6.81
N VAL A 102 -0.86 2.79 8.00
CA VAL A 102 -0.02 3.52 8.94
C VAL A 102 -0.16 2.86 10.32
N GLN A 103 0.97 2.52 10.92
CA GLN A 103 1.04 2.05 12.30
C GLN A 103 2.00 2.91 13.11
N PHE A 104 1.60 3.32 14.31
CA PHE A 104 2.45 4.08 15.22
C PHE A 104 2.51 3.47 16.63
N SER A 105 3.72 3.40 17.18
CA SER A 105 4.00 2.98 18.55
C SER A 105 4.54 4.16 19.37
N HIS A 106 3.80 4.61 20.39
CA HIS A 106 4.27 5.65 21.30
C HIS A 106 5.48 5.18 22.12
N GLU A 107 5.44 3.93 22.60
CA GLU A 107 6.50 3.33 23.40
C GLU A 107 7.83 3.29 22.65
N ARG A 108 7.82 2.84 21.39
CA ARG A 108 9.02 2.73 20.56
C ARG A 108 9.33 4.00 19.75
N ARG A 109 8.42 4.99 19.74
CA ARG A 109 8.42 6.13 18.79
C ARG A 109 8.61 5.67 17.35
N GLU A 110 8.03 4.54 17.01
CA GLU A 110 8.24 3.86 15.74
C GLU A 110 7.03 4.09 14.84
N LEU A 111 7.28 4.55 13.62
CA LEU A 111 6.30 4.74 12.57
C LEU A 111 6.56 3.70 11.48
N THR A 112 5.51 2.95 11.14
CA THR A 112 5.51 1.98 10.04
C THR A 112 4.44 2.39 9.03
N VAL A 113 4.80 2.40 7.74
CA VAL A 113 3.93 2.82 6.65
C VAL A 113 4.02 1.81 5.52
N GLU A 114 2.87 1.40 5.00
CA GLU A 114 2.75 0.57 3.81
C GLU A 114 2.14 1.40 2.67
N ILE A 115 2.85 1.46 1.54
CA ILE A 115 2.36 2.06 0.30
C ILE A 115 2.31 0.99 -0.78
N ALA A 116 1.10 0.64 -1.22
CA ALA A 116 0.87 -0.32 -2.29
C ALA A 116 0.46 0.37 -3.59
N ILE A 117 1.03 -0.09 -4.69
CA ILE A 117 0.56 0.14 -6.06
C ILE A 117 -0.01 -1.20 -6.54
N ALA A 118 -1.34 -1.29 -6.62
CA ALA A 118 -2.05 -2.53 -6.92
C ALA A 118 -1.83 -2.98 -8.36
N ASP A 119 -1.81 -2.00 -9.27
CA ASP A 119 -1.46 -2.18 -10.68
C ASP A 119 -0.81 -0.91 -11.20
N PHE A 120 0.15 -1.05 -12.10
CA PHE A 120 0.61 0.05 -12.92
C PHE A 120 0.93 -0.43 -14.33
N ARG A 121 0.84 0.52 -15.26
CA ARG A 121 1.28 0.37 -16.64
C ARG A 121 1.95 1.66 -17.07
N VAL A 122 3.21 1.57 -17.50
CA VAL A 122 4.00 2.71 -17.95
C VAL A 122 4.49 2.46 -19.36
N GLU A 123 4.10 3.35 -20.27
CA GLU A 123 4.57 3.35 -21.65
C GLU A 123 5.91 4.08 -21.77
N LEU A 124 6.90 3.40 -22.36
CA LEU A 124 8.27 3.88 -22.54
C LEU A 124 8.65 3.74 -24.02
N GLY A 125 8.20 4.70 -24.83
CA GLY A 125 8.33 4.63 -26.29
C GLY A 125 7.52 3.46 -26.84
N GLU A 126 8.18 2.50 -27.48
CA GLU A 126 7.53 1.29 -28.01
C GLU A 126 7.49 0.12 -27.02
N SER A 127 8.00 0.32 -25.80
CA SER A 127 8.03 -0.67 -24.73
C SER A 127 7.04 -0.31 -23.64
N VAL A 128 6.66 -1.30 -22.83
CA VAL A 128 5.80 -1.11 -21.67
C VAL A 128 6.39 -1.84 -20.48
N VAL A 129 6.34 -1.20 -19.31
CA VAL A 129 6.56 -1.86 -18.03
C VAL A 129 5.27 -1.84 -17.26
N LYS A 130 4.85 -2.99 -16.76
CA LYS A 130 3.63 -3.14 -15.97
C LYS A 130 3.89 -4.00 -14.75
N GLY A 131 3.01 -3.92 -13.77
CA GLY A 131 3.12 -4.75 -12.58
C GLY A 131 2.51 -4.14 -11.35
N ARG A 132 3.09 -4.47 -10.20
CA ARG A 132 2.64 -4.01 -8.88
C ARG A 132 3.82 -3.89 -7.94
N THR A 133 3.65 -3.15 -6.87
CA THR A 133 4.67 -3.03 -5.83
C THR A 133 4.06 -2.69 -4.49
N MET A 134 4.73 -3.10 -3.43
CA MET A 134 4.45 -2.71 -2.06
C MET A 134 5.77 -2.25 -1.44
N ASP A 135 5.77 -1.05 -0.87
CA ASP A 135 6.88 -0.51 -0.10
C ASP A 135 6.47 -0.41 1.37
N LEU A 136 7.25 -1.05 2.24
CA LEU A 136 7.13 -0.96 3.69
C LEU A 136 8.24 -0.07 4.24
N PHE A 137 7.87 1.00 4.91
CA PHE A 137 8.77 1.95 5.56
C PHE A 137 8.64 1.75 7.06
N THR A 138 9.72 1.41 7.76
CA THR A 138 9.68 1.27 9.23
C THR A 138 10.87 1.92 9.89
N GLY A 139 10.62 2.63 10.99
CA GLY A 139 11.69 3.11 11.86
C GLY A 139 11.26 4.25 12.78
N THR A 140 12.24 4.84 13.46
CA THR A 140 12.01 5.69 14.63
C THR A 140 11.88 7.17 14.27
N ILE A 141 10.92 7.84 14.89
CA ILE A 141 10.75 9.29 14.87
C ILE A 141 11.64 9.92 15.94
N SER A 142 12.53 10.80 15.49
CA SER A 142 13.41 11.60 16.33
C SER A 142 12.67 12.33 17.46
N PRO A 143 13.33 12.58 18.62
CA PRO A 143 12.75 13.26 19.77
C PRO A 143 11.98 14.54 19.48
N ASP A 144 12.48 15.36 18.54
CA ASP A 144 11.91 16.66 18.17
C ASP A 144 10.81 16.56 17.09
N GLY A 145 10.49 15.35 16.61
CA GLY A 145 9.43 15.11 15.64
C GLY A 145 9.73 15.61 14.23
N ARG A 146 11.00 15.90 13.90
CA ARG A 146 11.37 16.48 12.59
C ARG A 146 12.08 15.53 11.63
N SER A 147 12.62 14.44 12.15
CA SER A 147 13.35 13.42 11.40
C SER A 147 12.76 12.03 11.65
N TRP A 148 12.70 11.21 10.60
CA TRP A 148 12.26 9.82 10.62
C TRP A 148 13.30 8.98 9.89
N TRP A 149 14.01 8.13 10.63
CA TRP A 149 15.02 7.22 10.08
C TRP A 149 14.34 5.91 9.73
N VAL A 150 14.46 5.47 8.48
CA VAL A 150 13.61 4.43 7.91
C VAL A 150 14.43 3.36 7.22
N ASN A 151 14.07 2.11 7.46
CA ASN A 151 14.38 1.01 6.55
C ASN A 151 13.21 0.81 5.60
N ARG A 152 13.44 0.96 4.28
CA ARG A 152 12.46 0.65 3.24
C ARG A 152 12.67 -0.76 2.71
N PHE A 153 11.62 -1.57 2.75
CA PHE A 153 11.55 -2.88 2.12
C PHE A 153 10.61 -2.79 0.92
N SER A 154 11.08 -3.16 -0.26
CA SER A 154 10.31 -3.10 -1.50
C SER A 154 10.01 -4.50 -1.99
N PHE A 155 8.76 -4.75 -2.39
CA PHE A 155 8.30 -6.03 -2.94
C PHE A 155 7.72 -5.82 -4.36
N PRO A 156 8.58 -5.60 -5.37
CA PRO A 156 8.11 -5.34 -6.72
C PRO A 156 7.86 -6.63 -7.51
N GLU A 157 6.80 -6.61 -8.31
CA GLU A 157 6.56 -7.60 -9.37
C GLU A 157 6.44 -6.85 -10.69
N TYR A 158 7.46 -6.95 -11.54
CA TYR A 158 7.51 -6.22 -12.80
C TYR A 158 7.51 -7.14 -14.00
N VAL A 159 6.83 -6.69 -15.06
CA VAL A 159 6.75 -7.35 -16.35
C VAL A 159 7.08 -6.33 -17.44
N ALA A 160 8.02 -6.69 -18.30
CA ALA A 160 8.43 -5.88 -19.44
C ALA A 160 7.88 -6.46 -20.75
N ASP A 161 7.25 -5.59 -21.53
CA ASP A 161 6.90 -5.82 -22.93
C ASP A 161 7.80 -4.94 -23.80
N THR A 162 8.57 -5.56 -24.68
CA THR A 162 9.50 -4.91 -25.62
C THR A 162 9.33 -5.52 -27.01
N LYS A 163 10.12 -5.05 -27.98
CA LYS A 163 10.17 -5.67 -29.32
C LYS A 163 10.66 -7.12 -29.29
N MET A 164 11.60 -7.45 -28.39
CA MET A 164 12.24 -8.76 -28.33
C MET A 164 11.55 -9.71 -27.34
N TYR A 165 10.90 -9.15 -26.32
CA TYR A 165 10.34 -9.92 -25.21
C TYR A 165 8.90 -9.51 -24.95
N ARG A 166 8.00 -10.49 -24.80
CA ARG A 166 6.60 -10.28 -24.40
C ARG A 166 6.37 -10.89 -23.03
N ASP A 167 5.63 -10.18 -22.18
CA ASP A 167 5.29 -10.58 -20.82
C ASP A 167 6.50 -11.09 -20.00
N HIS A 168 7.66 -10.46 -20.20
CA HIS A 168 8.89 -10.91 -19.58
C HIS A 168 8.96 -10.43 -18.14
N LYS A 169 8.83 -11.36 -17.20
CA LYS A 169 8.98 -11.08 -15.78
C LYS A 169 10.41 -10.64 -15.48
N LEU A 170 10.56 -9.46 -14.90
CA LEU A 170 11.82 -9.00 -14.36
C LEU A 170 12.02 -9.68 -13.00
N ILE A 171 12.99 -10.59 -12.95
CA ILE A 171 13.30 -11.33 -11.73
C ILE A 171 14.03 -10.37 -10.79
N VAL A 172 13.48 -10.21 -9.59
CA VAL A 172 14.10 -9.47 -8.50
C VAL A 172 14.67 -10.53 -7.58
N ASP A 173 15.99 -10.68 -7.53
CA ASP A 173 16.63 -11.57 -6.57
C ASP A 173 16.44 -10.96 -5.16
N PRO A 174 15.80 -11.67 -4.21
CA PRO A 174 15.63 -11.17 -2.85
C PRO A 174 16.96 -10.84 -2.15
N ASN A 175 18.05 -11.51 -2.52
CA ASN A 175 19.39 -11.23 -1.99
C ASN A 175 20.02 -9.98 -2.61
N GLU A 176 19.48 -9.50 -3.73
CA GLU A 176 19.94 -8.28 -4.43
C GLU A 176 19.05 -7.07 -4.13
N ASN A 177 18.04 -7.20 -3.27
CA ASN A 177 17.15 -6.11 -2.85
C ASN A 177 17.23 -5.89 -1.33
N PRO A 178 18.40 -5.49 -0.79
CA PRO A 178 18.52 -5.19 0.62
C PRO A 178 17.64 -4.00 1.00
N PRO A 179 17.27 -3.86 2.29
CA PRO A 179 16.52 -2.71 2.76
C PRO A 179 17.27 -1.42 2.46
N GLU A 180 16.55 -0.41 1.98
CA GLU A 180 17.13 0.91 1.72
C GLU A 180 16.96 1.80 2.96
N GLU A 181 18.06 2.23 3.54
CA GLU A 181 18.05 3.24 4.61
C GLU A 181 17.72 4.62 4.02
N LEU A 182 16.66 5.26 4.51
CA LEU A 182 16.19 6.59 4.12
C LEU A 182 16.07 7.50 5.34
N LEU A 183 16.37 8.78 5.16
CA LEU A 183 16.03 9.81 6.13
C LEU A 183 14.89 10.65 5.58
N PHE A 184 13.72 10.56 6.21
CA PHE A 184 12.63 11.49 5.95
C PHE A 184 12.75 12.71 6.86
N GLN A 185 12.64 13.89 6.27
CA GLN A 185 12.60 15.15 6.98
C GLN A 185 11.23 15.79 6.80
N LYS A 186 10.68 16.31 7.90
CA LYS A 186 9.45 17.07 7.88
C LYS A 186 9.71 18.43 7.22
N VAL A 187 8.95 18.77 6.19
CA VAL A 187 9.04 20.08 5.53
C VAL A 187 8.49 21.12 6.49
N SER A 188 9.30 22.14 6.79
CA SER A 188 8.85 23.28 7.58
C SER A 188 7.90 24.14 6.73
N GLU A 189 6.76 24.53 7.30
CA GLU A 189 5.88 25.56 6.72
C GLU A 189 6.51 26.95 6.76
#